data_AF-A0A2E6XSI8-F1
#
_entry.id   AF-A0A2E6XSI8-F1
#
_cell.length_a   1.000
_cell.length_b   1.000
_cell.length_c   1.000
_cell.angle_alpha   90.00
_cell.angle_beta   90.00
_cell.angle_gamma   90.00
#
_symmetry.space_group_name_H-M   'P 1'
#
loop_
_entity.id
_entity.type
_entity.pdbx_description
1 polymer ?
#
loop_
_entity_poly.entity_id
_entity_poly.type
_entity_poly.pdbx_seq_one_letter_code
_entity_poly.pdbx_strand_id
1 'polypeptide(L)'
;MALSLIRQQVETTRPPRALHCEFPLGRPLGRPEDPAFQRSVLDAALALLDEPEGPVLVDFPEEITDDSDAPLVCTIPPADNGDLHPAEAEARGLLPAWKRSADAYGRSTVGKVVAAEEVPGLVGLFARIADGEGWQEVGLPGDPTKAAADVRNFYEEAALSLTEVVPGARQAETWFVDHTAAGDVIQRTRVAMKEQGAGFYFWYYLLPATQHHDPEGG
;
A
#
# COMPACT_ATOMS: atom_id res chain seq x y z
N MET A 1 12.75 -24.65 -10.94
CA MET A 1 11.86 -24.74 -9.77
C MET A 1 11.11 -23.43 -9.67
N ALA A 2 9.80 -23.48 -9.53
CA ALA A 2 8.96 -22.30 -9.32
C ALA A 2 8.26 -22.39 -7.95
N LEU A 3 8.07 -21.25 -7.31
CA LEU A 3 7.17 -21.11 -6.18
C LEU A 3 6.02 -20.23 -6.66
N SER A 4 4.78 -20.70 -6.50
CA SER A 4 3.60 -19.96 -6.95
C SER A 4 2.55 -19.85 -5.87
N LEU A 5 1.92 -18.68 -5.85
CA LEU A 5 0.76 -18.36 -5.01
C LEU A 5 -0.57 -18.45 -5.78
N ILE A 6 -0.49 -18.76 -7.09
CA ILE A 6 -1.66 -18.85 -7.97
C ILE A 6 -1.62 -20.20 -8.67
N ARG A 7 -2.48 -21.12 -8.25
CA ARG A 7 -2.59 -22.47 -8.82
C ARG A 7 -2.74 -22.47 -10.34
N GLN A 8 -3.73 -21.72 -10.84
CA GLN A 8 -4.06 -21.67 -12.27
C GLN A 8 -2.85 -21.27 -13.13
N GLN A 9 -2.01 -20.37 -12.62
CA GLN A 9 -0.81 -19.93 -13.32
C GLN A 9 0.22 -21.07 -13.47
N VAL A 10 0.41 -21.90 -12.45
CA VAL A 10 1.32 -23.05 -12.52
C VAL A 10 0.79 -24.13 -13.44
N GLU A 11 -0.49 -24.45 -13.35
CA GLU A 11 -1.14 -25.45 -14.20
C GLU A 11 -1.07 -25.08 -15.69
N THR A 12 -1.15 -23.77 -15.99
CA THR A 12 -1.03 -23.24 -17.34
C THR A 12 0.42 -23.25 -17.84
N THR A 13 1.35 -22.75 -17.03
CA THR A 13 2.76 -22.59 -17.45
C THR A 13 3.58 -23.86 -17.36
N ARG A 14 3.14 -24.85 -16.59
CA ARG A 14 3.74 -26.18 -16.40
C ARG A 14 5.26 -26.13 -16.23
N PRO A 15 5.78 -25.37 -15.24
CA PRO A 15 7.21 -25.38 -14.96
C PRO A 15 7.67 -26.81 -14.62
N PRO A 16 8.94 -27.17 -14.87
CA PRO A 16 9.43 -28.53 -14.64
C PRO A 16 9.19 -29.04 -13.20
N ARG A 17 9.23 -28.14 -12.22
CA ARG A 17 8.99 -28.39 -10.79
C ARG A 17 8.37 -27.15 -10.18
N ALA A 18 7.26 -27.28 -9.49
CA ALA A 18 6.62 -26.20 -8.76
C ALA A 18 6.11 -26.62 -7.39
N LEU A 19 6.39 -25.79 -6.40
CA LEU A 19 5.68 -25.77 -5.14
C LEU A 19 4.57 -24.71 -5.24
N HIS A 20 3.35 -25.11 -4.97
CA HIS A 20 2.21 -24.22 -4.85
C HIS A 20 1.90 -23.98 -3.37
N CYS A 21 1.72 -22.72 -3.00
CA CYS A 21 1.42 -22.33 -1.63
C CYS A 21 0.14 -21.49 -1.62
N GLU A 22 -0.85 -21.90 -0.82
CA GLU A 22 -2.07 -21.12 -0.55
C GLU A 22 -1.74 -20.02 0.50
N PHE A 23 -0.91 -19.05 0.08
CA PHE A 23 -0.52 -17.89 0.90
C PHE A 23 -1.03 -16.59 0.26
N PRO A 24 -1.12 -15.50 1.05
CA PRO A 24 -1.52 -14.20 0.52
C PRO A 24 -0.53 -13.71 -0.53
N LEU A 25 -1.04 -13.05 -1.57
CA LEU A 25 -0.20 -12.44 -2.60
C LEU A 25 0.82 -11.48 -1.98
N GLY A 26 2.06 -11.54 -2.47
CA GLY A 26 3.18 -10.77 -1.92
C GLY A 26 3.91 -11.43 -0.75
N ARG A 27 3.44 -12.59 -0.27
CA ARG A 27 4.08 -13.38 0.80
C ARG A 27 4.47 -14.79 0.32
N PRO A 28 5.38 -14.92 -0.68
CA PRO A 28 5.76 -16.21 -1.26
C PRO A 28 6.35 -17.20 -0.24
N LEU A 29 6.92 -16.71 0.86
CA LEU A 29 7.51 -17.54 1.92
C LEU A 29 6.64 -17.58 3.19
N GLY A 30 5.39 -17.11 3.13
CA GLY A 30 4.46 -17.09 4.24
C GLY A 30 4.68 -15.95 5.23
N ARG A 31 4.58 -16.24 6.54
CA ARG A 31 4.50 -15.22 7.60
C ARG A 31 5.79 -14.38 7.67
N PRO A 32 5.68 -13.04 7.75
CA PRO A 32 6.83 -12.19 8.06
C PRO A 32 7.44 -12.57 9.41
N GLU A 33 8.75 -12.37 9.55
CA GLU A 33 9.49 -12.58 10.81
C GLU A 33 9.37 -14.00 11.42
N ASP A 34 9.04 -15.00 10.61
CA ASP A 34 9.07 -16.42 11.00
C ASP A 34 10.13 -17.18 10.17
N PRO A 35 11.42 -17.12 10.56
CA PRO A 35 12.49 -17.79 9.83
C PRO A 35 12.34 -19.31 9.76
N ALA A 36 11.69 -19.91 10.77
CA ALA A 36 11.49 -21.35 10.81
C ALA A 36 10.47 -21.79 9.75
N PHE A 37 9.34 -21.08 9.67
CA PHE A 37 8.35 -21.31 8.62
C PHE A 37 8.89 -20.99 7.23
N GLN A 38 9.56 -19.84 7.05
CA GLN A 38 10.12 -19.47 5.75
C GLN A 38 11.15 -20.50 5.26
N ARG A 39 11.94 -21.07 6.19
CA ARG A 39 12.86 -22.15 5.86
C ARG A 39 12.14 -23.43 5.47
N SER A 40 11.06 -23.82 6.15
CA SER A 40 10.31 -25.02 5.76
C SER A 40 9.70 -24.91 4.37
N VAL A 41 9.22 -23.73 3.97
CA VAL A 41 8.76 -23.47 2.59
C VAL A 41 9.90 -23.64 1.58
N LEU A 42 11.09 -23.09 1.88
CA LEU A 42 12.26 -23.22 1.01
C LEU A 42 12.72 -24.68 0.90
N ASP A 43 12.76 -25.41 2.01
CA ASP A 43 13.16 -26.81 2.05
C ASP A 43 12.20 -27.67 1.23
N ALA A 44 10.88 -27.45 1.35
CA ALA A 44 9.87 -28.13 0.56
C ALA A 44 10.02 -27.83 -0.94
N ALA A 45 10.28 -26.58 -1.31
CA ALA A 45 10.51 -26.21 -2.71
C ALA A 45 11.77 -26.89 -3.26
N LEU A 46 12.88 -26.82 -2.52
CA LEU A 46 14.17 -27.38 -2.92
C LEU A 46 14.15 -28.92 -2.99
N ALA A 47 13.38 -29.59 -2.13
CA ALA A 47 13.20 -31.04 -2.19
C ALA A 47 12.64 -31.52 -3.54
N LEU A 48 11.87 -30.68 -4.25
CA LEU A 48 11.38 -31.03 -5.60
C LEU A 48 12.51 -31.21 -6.61
N LEU A 49 13.72 -30.70 -6.36
CA LEU A 49 14.86 -30.90 -7.25
C LEU A 49 15.22 -32.39 -7.38
N ASP A 50 14.98 -33.17 -6.33
CA ASP A 50 15.26 -34.61 -6.27
C ASP A 50 14.27 -35.46 -7.08
N GLU A 51 13.16 -34.88 -7.55
CA GLU A 51 12.19 -35.57 -8.41
C GLU A 51 12.82 -35.93 -9.78
N PRO A 52 12.82 -37.21 -10.17
CA PRO A 52 13.57 -37.68 -11.34
C PRO A 52 12.97 -37.23 -12.67
N GLU A 53 11.65 -36.98 -12.70
CA GLU A 53 10.90 -36.58 -13.89
C GLU A 53 9.92 -35.45 -13.55
N GLY A 54 9.45 -34.71 -14.55
CA GLY A 54 8.48 -33.64 -14.37
C GLY A 54 7.57 -33.49 -15.60
N PRO A 55 6.56 -32.61 -15.56
CA PRO A 55 6.32 -31.57 -14.56
C PRO A 55 5.79 -32.10 -13.23
N VAL A 56 6.33 -31.60 -12.12
CA VAL A 56 5.84 -31.88 -10.76
C VAL A 56 5.20 -30.63 -10.19
N LEU A 57 3.99 -30.77 -9.65
CA LEU A 57 3.28 -29.75 -8.89
C LEU A 57 2.91 -30.34 -7.54
N VAL A 58 3.48 -29.78 -6.47
CA VAL A 58 3.21 -30.18 -5.08
C VAL A 58 2.63 -29.02 -4.32
N ASP A 59 1.67 -29.30 -3.45
CA ASP A 59 1.08 -28.33 -2.55
C ASP A 59 1.84 -28.30 -1.22
N PHE A 60 2.18 -27.09 -0.78
CA PHE A 60 2.66 -26.88 0.57
C PHE A 60 1.52 -27.19 1.55
N PRO A 61 1.78 -27.94 2.64
CA PRO A 61 0.72 -28.52 3.47
C PRO A 61 0.01 -27.51 4.36
N GLU A 62 0.58 -26.33 4.58
CA GLU A 62 -0.01 -25.27 5.39
C GLU A 62 -0.59 -24.18 4.50
N GLU A 63 -1.78 -23.71 4.84
CA GLU A 63 -2.43 -22.57 4.20
C GLU A 63 -2.30 -21.36 5.12
N ILE A 64 -2.08 -20.18 4.55
CA ILE A 64 -2.08 -18.92 5.29
C ILE A 64 -3.21 -18.07 4.73
N THR A 65 -4.30 -17.99 5.49
CA THR A 65 -5.32 -16.96 5.29
C THR A 65 -4.85 -15.70 5.98
N ASP A 66 -4.83 -14.60 5.23
CA ASP A 66 -4.65 -13.26 5.79
C ASP A 66 -5.92 -12.48 5.50
N ASP A 67 -6.36 -11.70 6.46
CA ASP A 67 -7.55 -10.87 6.37
C ASP A 67 -7.18 -9.61 5.57
N SER A 68 -6.68 -9.79 4.34
CA SER A 68 -6.04 -8.73 3.55
C SER A 68 -6.97 -7.56 3.22
N ASP A 69 -8.27 -7.82 3.30
CA ASP A 69 -9.35 -6.86 3.08
C ASP A 69 -9.89 -6.27 4.38
N ALA A 70 -9.54 -6.83 5.55
CA ALA A 70 -9.88 -6.24 6.84
C ALA A 70 -8.95 -5.03 7.08
N PRO A 71 -9.49 -3.83 7.28
CA PRO A 71 -8.69 -2.64 7.46
C PRO A 71 -7.90 -2.74 8.76
N LEU A 72 -6.66 -2.25 8.71
CA LEU A 72 -5.84 -2.12 9.90
C LEU A 72 -6.50 -1.11 10.85
N VAL A 73 -6.71 -1.47 12.11
CA VAL A 73 -7.28 -0.54 13.11
C VAL A 73 -6.17 0.34 13.69
N CYS A 74 -5.68 1.30 12.91
CA CYS A 74 -4.86 2.38 13.45
C CYS A 74 -5.78 3.47 14.00
N THR A 75 -5.72 3.73 15.32
CA THR A 75 -6.27 4.96 15.87
C THR A 75 -5.39 6.14 15.46
N ILE A 76 -5.91 6.99 14.58
CA ILE A 76 -5.25 8.24 14.21
C ILE A 76 -5.24 9.16 15.44
N PRO A 77 -4.08 9.65 15.89
CA PRO A 77 -4.02 10.60 17.00
C PRO A 77 -4.83 11.86 16.68
N PRO A 78 -5.55 12.45 17.66
CA PRO A 78 -6.21 13.73 17.47
C PRO A 78 -5.20 14.78 17.02
N ALA A 79 -5.47 15.45 15.90
CA ALA A 79 -4.68 16.58 15.41
C ALA A 79 -5.27 17.90 15.93
N ASP A 80 -4.41 18.90 16.12
CA ASP A 80 -4.87 20.28 16.30
C ASP A 80 -5.23 20.85 14.92
N ASN A 81 -6.51 21.17 14.75
CA ASN A 81 -7.07 21.47 13.44
C ASN A 81 -6.80 22.91 12.99
N GLY A 82 -6.45 23.83 13.91
CA GLY A 82 -6.14 25.23 13.59
C GLY A 82 -7.02 25.82 12.46
N ASP A 83 -6.37 26.47 11.49
CA ASP A 83 -6.98 26.94 10.23
C ASP A 83 -6.69 25.99 9.04
N LEU A 84 -6.26 24.75 9.30
CA LEU A 84 -5.83 23.82 8.25
C LEU A 84 -7.00 22.98 7.75
N HIS A 85 -6.87 22.47 6.52
CA HIS A 85 -7.78 21.43 6.05
C HIS A 85 -7.65 20.18 6.95
N PRO A 86 -8.75 19.50 7.33
CA PRO A 86 -8.72 18.35 8.23
C PRO A 86 -7.70 17.26 7.84
N ALA A 87 -7.59 16.94 6.54
CA ALA A 87 -6.61 15.98 6.05
C ALA A 87 -5.14 16.42 6.23
N GLU A 88 -4.85 17.72 6.11
CA GLU A 88 -3.49 18.23 6.38
C GLU A 88 -3.18 18.17 7.89
N ALA A 89 -4.14 18.52 8.73
CA ALA A 89 -4.00 18.39 10.18
C ALA A 89 -3.75 16.93 10.59
N GLU A 90 -4.51 15.99 10.01
CA GLU A 90 -4.35 14.55 10.20
C GLU A 90 -2.92 14.07 9.87
N ALA A 91 -2.43 14.39 8.68
CA ALA A 91 -1.08 14.04 8.24
C ALA A 91 -0.01 14.62 9.18
N ARG A 92 -0.21 15.86 9.65
CA ARG A 92 0.69 16.51 10.62
C ARG A 92 0.70 15.78 11.97
N GLY A 93 -0.46 15.32 12.43
CA GLY A 93 -0.60 14.50 13.64
C GLY A 93 0.12 13.15 13.55
N LEU A 94 0.30 12.62 12.35
CA LEU A 94 0.99 11.34 12.10
C LEU A 94 2.51 11.44 11.98
N LEU A 95 3.10 12.65 11.87
CA LEU A 95 4.57 12.82 11.79
C LEU A 95 5.34 12.11 12.92
N PRO A 96 4.93 12.18 14.20
CA PRO A 96 5.63 11.45 15.27
C PRO A 96 5.56 9.93 15.11
N ALA A 97 4.46 9.40 14.55
CA ALA A 97 4.31 7.98 14.29
C ALA A 97 5.21 7.54 13.13
N TRP A 98 5.15 8.26 12.01
CA TRP A 98 6.07 8.06 10.89
C TRP A 98 7.54 8.08 11.34
N LYS A 99 7.92 9.06 12.17
CA LYS A 99 9.30 9.17 12.68
C LYS A 99 9.74 7.94 13.48
N ARG A 100 8.86 7.37 14.32
CA ARG A 100 9.16 6.12 15.04
C ARG A 100 9.41 4.97 14.08
N SER A 101 8.61 4.86 13.01
CA SER A 101 8.83 3.86 11.97
C SER A 101 10.15 4.08 11.24
N ALA A 102 10.44 5.32 10.83
CA ALA A 102 11.68 5.68 10.15
C ALA A 102 12.92 5.35 11.01
N ASP A 103 12.88 5.67 12.31
CA ASP A 103 13.96 5.38 13.26
C ASP A 103 14.14 3.85 13.47
N ALA A 104 13.04 3.09 13.52
CA ALA A 104 13.08 1.64 13.71
C ALA A 104 13.64 0.88 12.50
N TYR A 105 13.25 1.28 11.29
CA TYR A 105 13.62 0.56 10.05
C TYR A 105 14.84 1.15 9.32
N GLY A 106 15.22 2.40 9.61
CA GLY A 106 16.37 3.07 9.00
C GLY A 106 16.25 3.33 7.49
N ARG A 107 15.05 3.17 6.93
CA ARG A 107 14.72 3.38 5.51
C ARG A 107 13.32 3.95 5.38
N SER A 108 13.11 4.77 4.35
CA SER A 108 11.80 5.29 3.96
C SER A 108 11.61 5.16 2.45
N THR A 109 10.36 4.96 2.06
CA THR A 109 9.86 4.91 0.69
C THR A 109 9.17 6.21 0.28
N VAL A 110 9.07 7.17 1.20
CA VAL A 110 8.75 8.59 0.94
C VAL A 110 10.00 9.27 0.37
N GLY A 111 9.83 10.32 -0.44
CA GLY A 111 10.95 11.06 -1.03
C GLY A 111 11.05 10.99 -2.55
N LYS A 112 9.98 10.59 -3.25
CA LYS A 112 9.96 10.62 -4.73
C LYS A 112 9.86 12.04 -5.26
N VAL A 113 9.20 12.92 -4.51
CA VAL A 113 8.95 14.33 -4.82
C VAL A 113 9.29 15.23 -3.62
N VAL A 114 8.85 14.86 -2.42
CA VAL A 114 9.02 15.68 -1.20
C VAL A 114 9.55 14.85 -0.04
N ALA A 115 10.21 15.50 0.92
CA ALA A 115 10.56 14.85 2.18
C ALA A 115 9.30 14.52 3.01
N ALA A 116 9.40 13.55 3.91
CA ALA A 116 8.25 13.12 4.72
C ALA A 116 7.67 14.24 5.60
N GLU A 117 8.53 15.16 6.07
CA GLU A 117 8.13 16.32 6.84
C GLU A 117 7.28 17.32 6.04
N GLU A 118 7.36 17.28 4.71
CA GLU A 118 6.62 18.15 3.80
C GLU A 118 5.29 17.52 3.35
N VAL A 119 5.06 16.23 3.64
CA VAL A 119 3.84 15.51 3.26
C VAL A 119 2.56 16.18 3.77
N PRO A 120 2.46 16.71 5.01
CA PRO A 120 1.25 17.38 5.45
C PRO A 120 0.86 18.57 4.56
N GLY A 121 1.84 19.40 4.18
CA GLY A 121 1.59 20.52 3.25
C GLY A 121 1.19 20.04 1.86
N LEU A 122 1.77 18.93 1.40
CA LEU A 122 1.38 18.29 0.14
C LEU A 122 -0.07 17.78 0.16
N VAL A 123 -0.52 17.19 1.28
CA VAL A 123 -1.93 16.83 1.48
C VAL A 123 -2.84 18.05 1.42
N GLY A 124 -2.42 19.19 1.99
CA GLY A 124 -3.14 20.45 1.89
C GLY A 124 -3.30 20.95 0.44
N LEU A 125 -2.28 20.77 -0.40
CA LEU A 125 -2.36 21.10 -1.84
C LEU A 125 -3.37 20.20 -2.57
N PHE A 126 -3.37 18.90 -2.29
CA PHE A 126 -4.37 18.00 -2.85
C PHE A 126 -5.80 18.34 -2.37
N ALA A 127 -5.97 18.70 -1.11
CA ALA A 127 -7.26 19.13 -0.58
C ALA A 127 -7.82 20.34 -1.32
N ARG A 128 -6.99 21.34 -1.63
CA ARG A 128 -7.39 22.50 -2.44
C ARG A 128 -7.89 22.11 -3.83
N ILE A 129 -7.26 21.13 -4.48
CA ILE A 129 -7.73 20.59 -5.78
C ILE A 129 -9.07 19.89 -5.61
N ALA A 130 -9.18 19.04 -4.58
CA ALA A 130 -10.41 18.32 -4.26
C ALA A 130 -11.59 19.27 -3.97
N ASP A 131 -11.31 20.47 -3.45
CA ASP A 131 -12.29 21.52 -3.16
C ASP A 131 -12.54 22.45 -4.38
N GLY A 132 -11.95 22.14 -5.54
CA GLY A 132 -12.27 22.75 -6.82
C GLY A 132 -11.25 23.74 -7.38
N GLU A 133 -10.12 23.95 -6.70
CA GLU A 133 -9.05 24.79 -7.26
C GLU A 133 -8.37 24.13 -8.47
N GLY A 134 -7.87 24.93 -9.41
CA GLY A 134 -7.20 24.45 -10.60
C GLY A 134 -5.94 23.65 -10.26
N TRP A 135 -5.84 22.39 -10.69
CA TRP A 135 -4.73 21.50 -10.32
C TRP A 135 -3.35 21.99 -10.78
N GLN A 136 -3.30 22.84 -11.80
CA GLN A 136 -2.08 23.47 -12.29
C GLN A 136 -1.73 24.77 -11.55
N GLU A 137 -2.68 25.33 -10.79
CA GLU A 137 -2.57 26.63 -10.12
C GLU A 137 -2.23 26.49 -8.63
N VAL A 138 -2.60 25.36 -8.00
CA VAL A 138 -2.31 25.12 -6.57
C VAL A 138 -0.82 25.03 -6.24
N GLY A 139 0.03 24.81 -7.24
CA GLY A 139 1.48 24.71 -7.08
C GLY A 139 1.97 23.34 -6.60
N LEU A 140 1.36 22.24 -7.08
CA LEU A 140 1.84 20.88 -6.76
C LEU A 140 3.31 20.71 -7.19
N PRO A 141 4.19 20.20 -6.29
CA PRO A 141 5.56 19.90 -6.66
C PRO A 141 5.62 18.65 -7.54
N GLY A 142 6.50 18.67 -8.54
CA GLY A 142 6.83 17.50 -9.35
C GLY A 142 5.64 16.86 -10.07
N ASP A 143 5.66 15.53 -10.13
CA ASP A 143 4.63 14.72 -10.81
C ASP A 143 3.51 14.36 -9.81
N PRO A 144 2.22 14.69 -10.09
CA PRO A 144 1.11 14.45 -9.17
C PRO A 144 0.96 12.99 -8.72
N THR A 145 1.22 12.03 -9.62
CA THR A 145 1.15 10.60 -9.31
C THR A 145 2.25 10.19 -8.34
N LYS A 146 3.47 10.72 -8.51
CA LYS A 146 4.57 10.46 -7.57
C LYS A 146 4.37 11.18 -6.23
N ALA A 147 3.80 12.38 -6.26
CA ALA A 147 3.46 13.15 -5.07
C ALA A 147 2.38 12.42 -4.24
N ALA A 148 1.31 11.91 -4.87
CA ALA A 148 0.31 11.09 -4.20
C ALA A 148 0.91 9.78 -3.66
N ALA A 149 1.90 9.20 -4.35
CA ALA A 149 2.63 8.04 -3.85
C ALA A 149 3.50 8.36 -2.63
N ASP A 150 4.02 9.58 -2.47
CA ASP A 150 4.71 9.99 -1.23
C ASP A 150 3.71 10.12 -0.07
N VAL A 151 2.52 10.68 -0.31
CA VAL A 151 1.44 10.74 0.69
C VAL A 151 1.04 9.33 1.15
N ARG A 152 0.72 8.42 0.23
CA ARG A 152 0.35 7.05 0.58
C ARG A 152 1.46 6.34 1.38
N ASN A 153 2.69 6.42 0.89
CA ASN A 153 3.82 5.77 1.55
C ASN A 153 4.07 6.32 2.97
N PHE A 154 3.86 7.61 3.19
CA PHE A 154 3.95 8.22 4.52
C PHE A 154 2.93 7.62 5.49
N TYR A 155 1.68 7.45 5.05
CA TYR A 155 0.62 6.84 5.85
C TYR A 155 0.90 5.35 6.11
N GLU A 156 1.29 4.59 5.11
CA GLU A 156 1.66 3.17 5.25
C GLU A 156 2.82 2.99 6.24
N GLU A 157 3.85 3.85 6.17
CA GLU A 157 4.96 3.84 7.13
C GLU A 157 4.52 4.25 8.53
N ALA A 158 3.68 5.29 8.66
CA ALA A 158 3.15 5.71 9.96
C ALA A 158 2.35 4.57 10.64
N ALA A 159 1.53 3.86 9.86
CA ALA A 159 0.71 2.75 10.32
C ALA A 159 1.55 1.65 10.99
N LEU A 160 2.77 1.37 10.49
CA LEU A 160 3.66 0.35 11.07
C LEU A 160 4.00 0.59 12.56
N SER A 161 3.97 1.84 13.03
CA SER A 161 4.22 2.18 14.45
C SER A 161 2.95 2.31 15.29
N LEU A 162 1.78 2.18 14.65
CA LEU A 162 0.46 2.33 15.27
C LEU A 162 -0.25 0.99 15.48
N THR A 163 0.32 -0.10 14.95
CA THR A 163 -0.15 -1.48 15.14
C THR A 163 0.94 -2.34 15.78
N GLU A 164 0.54 -3.30 16.61
CA GLU A 164 1.43 -4.35 17.13
C GLU A 164 1.55 -5.55 16.17
N VAL A 165 0.75 -5.58 15.09
CA VAL A 165 0.72 -6.68 14.11
C VAL A 165 1.28 -6.21 12.77
N VAL A 166 2.17 -6.99 12.16
CA VAL A 166 2.68 -6.72 10.80
C VAL A 166 1.49 -6.72 9.81
N PRO A 167 1.17 -5.58 9.18
CA PRO A 167 0.02 -5.47 8.28
C PRO A 167 0.06 -6.53 7.17
N GLY A 168 -1.09 -7.13 6.87
CA GLY A 168 -1.30 -7.87 5.62
C GLY A 168 -0.91 -7.03 4.41
N ALA A 169 -0.52 -7.66 3.31
CA ALA A 169 0.14 -6.99 2.17
C ALA A 169 -0.62 -5.77 1.60
N ARG A 170 -1.94 -5.71 1.79
CA ARG A 170 -2.81 -4.60 1.35
C ARG A 170 -3.49 -3.83 2.50
N GLN A 171 -3.36 -4.27 3.75
CA GLN A 171 -4.13 -3.70 4.86
C GLN A 171 -3.79 -2.23 5.12
N ALA A 172 -2.52 -1.84 4.97
CA ALA A 172 -2.11 -0.44 5.13
C ALA A 172 -2.60 0.46 3.98
N GLU A 173 -2.63 -0.07 2.74
CA GLU A 173 -3.17 0.62 1.57
C GLU A 173 -4.68 0.82 1.72
N THR A 174 -5.44 -0.23 2.07
CA THR A 174 -6.89 -0.16 2.31
C THR A 174 -7.22 0.75 3.50
N TRP A 175 -6.44 0.68 4.59
CA TRP A 175 -6.60 1.60 5.71
C TRP A 175 -6.41 3.06 5.28
N PHE A 176 -5.35 3.36 4.52
CA PHE A 176 -5.13 4.72 4.02
C PHE A 176 -6.33 5.21 3.19
N VAL A 177 -6.83 4.40 2.26
CA VAL A 177 -7.89 4.80 1.34
C VAL A 177 -9.24 4.96 2.05
N ASP A 178 -9.61 4.01 2.90
CA ASP A 178 -10.98 3.93 3.45
C ASP A 178 -11.13 4.58 4.83
N HIS A 179 -10.05 4.81 5.55
CA HIS A 179 -10.10 5.19 6.99
C HIS A 179 -9.33 6.47 7.31
N THR A 180 -8.85 7.21 6.32
CA THR A 180 -8.12 8.47 6.54
C THR A 180 -8.71 9.62 5.75
N ALA A 181 -8.67 10.82 6.31
CA ALA A 181 -9.11 12.04 5.63
C ALA A 181 -8.23 12.34 4.40
N ALA A 182 -6.94 11.99 4.43
CA ALA A 182 -6.09 12.13 3.26
C ALA A 182 -6.46 11.17 2.13
N GLY A 183 -6.85 9.92 2.43
CA GLY A 183 -7.35 8.95 1.45
C GLY A 183 -8.55 9.50 0.68
N ASP A 184 -9.55 10.00 1.39
CA ASP A 184 -10.71 10.68 0.81
C ASP A 184 -10.32 11.89 -0.07
N VAL A 185 -9.41 12.74 0.42
CA VAL A 185 -8.91 13.89 -0.36
C VAL A 185 -8.28 13.45 -1.68
N ILE A 186 -7.49 12.37 -1.69
CA ILE A 186 -6.86 11.87 -2.94
C ILE A 186 -7.93 11.31 -3.88
N GLN A 187 -8.98 10.64 -3.38
CA GLN A 187 -10.11 10.19 -4.21
C GLN A 187 -10.83 11.36 -4.88
N ARG A 188 -11.16 12.39 -4.10
CA ARG A 188 -11.84 13.58 -4.63
C ARG A 188 -10.95 14.37 -5.59
N THR A 189 -9.66 14.48 -5.29
CA THR A 189 -8.66 15.07 -6.20
C THR A 189 -8.66 14.35 -7.55
N ARG A 190 -8.69 13.02 -7.57
CA ARG A 190 -8.73 12.22 -8.80
C ARG A 190 -9.94 12.60 -9.67
N VAL A 191 -11.12 12.72 -9.05
CA VAL A 191 -12.34 13.10 -9.76
C VAL A 191 -12.25 14.56 -10.25
N ALA A 192 -11.84 15.49 -9.40
CA ALA A 192 -11.68 16.90 -9.75
C ALA A 192 -10.68 17.10 -10.90
N MET A 193 -9.50 16.46 -10.85
CA MET A 193 -8.51 16.53 -11.93
C MET A 193 -9.05 15.98 -13.25
N LYS A 194 -9.83 14.90 -13.21
CA LYS A 194 -10.49 14.34 -14.40
C LYS A 194 -11.48 15.34 -14.99
N GLU A 195 -12.30 15.99 -14.17
CA GLU A 195 -13.28 17.00 -14.60
C GLU A 195 -12.61 18.26 -15.15
N GLN A 196 -11.46 18.64 -14.60
CA GLN A 196 -10.62 19.73 -15.10
C GLN A 196 -9.81 19.35 -16.36
N GLY A 197 -9.99 18.13 -16.90
CA GLY A 197 -9.36 17.71 -18.15
C GLY A 197 -7.87 17.32 -18.02
N ALA A 198 -7.41 16.94 -16.82
CA ALA A 198 -6.07 16.40 -16.65
C ALA A 198 -5.86 15.13 -17.49
N GLY A 199 -4.63 14.93 -17.97
CA GLY A 199 -4.27 13.73 -18.73
C GLY A 199 -4.55 12.45 -17.93
N PHE A 200 -4.97 11.38 -18.61
CA PHE A 200 -5.36 10.10 -18.00
C PHE A 200 -4.40 9.64 -16.90
N TYR A 201 -3.11 9.67 -17.18
CA TYR A 201 -2.07 9.26 -16.24
C TYR A 201 -2.13 10.03 -14.90
N PHE A 202 -2.35 11.35 -14.94
CA PHE A 202 -2.24 12.23 -13.77
C PHE A 202 -3.40 12.13 -12.79
N TRP A 203 -4.60 11.77 -13.26
CA TRP A 203 -5.72 11.52 -12.34
C TRP A 203 -5.83 10.03 -12.02
N TYR A 204 -5.77 9.16 -13.04
CA TYR A 204 -6.07 7.74 -12.86
C TYR A 204 -5.12 7.03 -11.90
N TYR A 205 -3.83 7.41 -11.89
CA TYR A 205 -2.82 6.75 -11.07
C TYR A 205 -2.51 7.47 -9.75
N LEU A 206 -3.26 8.51 -9.36
CA LEU A 206 -3.13 9.06 -8.00
C LEU A 206 -3.34 7.98 -6.93
N LEU A 207 -4.22 7.00 -7.22
CA LEU A 207 -4.39 5.78 -6.46
C LEU A 207 -4.32 4.56 -7.38
N PRO A 208 -3.93 3.39 -6.85
CA PRO A 208 -4.06 2.12 -7.58
C PRO A 208 -5.48 1.94 -8.10
N ALA A 209 -5.64 1.44 -9.33
CA ALA A 209 -6.96 1.27 -9.96
C ALA A 209 -7.91 0.37 -9.15
N THR A 210 -7.36 -0.57 -8.37
CA THR A 210 -8.11 -1.46 -7.48
C THR A 210 -8.68 -0.76 -6.25
N GLN A 211 -8.23 0.46 -5.97
CA GLN A 211 -8.65 1.29 -4.83
C GLN A 211 -9.45 2.52 -5.32
N HIS A 212 -10.00 2.49 -6.53
CA HIS A 212 -10.85 3.60 -6.97
C HIS A 212 -12.24 3.40 -6.39
N HIS A 213 -12.65 4.33 -5.55
CA HIS A 213 -14.02 4.42 -5.07
C HIS A 213 -14.69 5.61 -5.76
N ASP A 214 -15.97 5.45 -6.10
CA ASP A 214 -16.80 6.59 -6.43
C ASP A 214 -17.10 7.29 -5.09
N PRO A 215 -16.91 8.62 -4.99
CA PRO A 215 -17.26 9.33 -3.76
C PRO A 215 -18.73 9.06 -3.46
N GLU A 216 -19.04 8.62 -2.24
CA GLU A 216 -20.43 8.51 -1.80
C GLU A 216 -21.10 9.86 -2.06
N GLY A 217 -22.20 9.82 -2.81
CA GLY A 217 -22.91 11.03 -3.23
C GLY A 217 -23.21 11.94 -2.04
N GLY A 218 -22.90 13.23 -2.21
CA GLY A 218 -23.18 14.26 -1.22
C GLY A 218 -24.65 14.43 -0.87
#